data_AF-A0A5C6GBE2-F1
#
_entry.id   AF-A0A5C6GBE2-F1
#
_cell.length_a   1.000
_cell.length_b   1.000
_cell.length_c   1.000
_cell.angle_alpha   90.00
_cell.angle_beta   90.00
_cell.angle_gamma   90.00
#
_symmetry.space_group_name_H-M   'P 1'
#
loop_
_entity.id
_entity.type
_entity.pdbx_description
1 polymer ?
#
loop_
_entity_poly.entity_id
_entity_poly.type
_entity_poly.pdbx_seq_one_letter_code
_entity_poly.pdbx_strand_id
1 'polypeptide(L)'
;MHALLPTLSLSVLLLASASPISRDGMATVASCDPNNFCSGVGNTSPGPYTCGNNLLGPVGLQNVRIRAGNILGQILDNYHPFAGTCPGAFLQKYSSGKRYRYPPADGFALKYDGEPVMKYLTLAPGTMLDRFGTDSGRFLSPFGTPYENRSLGPASLSSSPKYTE
;
A
#
# COMPACT_ATOMS: atom_id res chain seq x y z
N MET A 1 -76.01 -3.38 -18.35
CA MET A 1 -75.24 -2.17 -18.66
C MET A 1 -74.41 -1.81 -17.43
N HIS A 2 -73.16 -2.30 -17.35
CA HIS A 2 -72.20 -1.88 -16.33
C HIS A 2 -70.86 -1.70 -17.06
N ALA A 3 -70.42 -0.45 -17.16
CA ALA A 3 -69.23 -0.04 -17.88
C ALA A 3 -67.98 -0.31 -17.02
N LEU A 4 -67.05 -1.09 -17.57
CA LEU A 4 -65.70 -1.26 -17.07
C LEU A 4 -64.86 -0.05 -17.50
N LEU A 5 -64.37 0.74 -16.55
CA LEU A 5 -63.37 1.79 -16.78
C LEU A 5 -61.96 1.22 -16.52
N PRO A 6 -60.97 1.47 -17.41
CA PRO A 6 -59.60 1.06 -17.17
C PRO A 6 -58.87 2.13 -16.36
N THR A 7 -58.28 1.76 -15.23
CA THR A 7 -57.40 2.62 -14.45
C THR A 7 -56.01 2.64 -15.09
N LEU A 8 -55.63 3.77 -15.68
CA LEU A 8 -54.29 4.04 -16.18
C LEU A 8 -53.35 4.28 -14.98
N SER A 9 -52.44 3.34 -14.70
CA SER A 9 -51.40 3.51 -13.68
C SER A 9 -50.24 4.32 -14.26
N LEU A 10 -50.04 5.54 -13.75
CA LEU A 10 -48.94 6.41 -14.15
C LEU A 10 -47.73 6.13 -13.25
N SER A 11 -46.81 5.28 -13.71
CA SER A 11 -45.55 5.00 -13.02
C SER A 11 -44.62 6.22 -13.11
N VAL A 12 -44.47 6.94 -12.00
CA VAL A 12 -43.47 8.00 -11.85
C VAL A 12 -42.11 7.35 -11.62
N LEU A 13 -41.23 7.40 -12.63
CA LEU A 13 -39.81 7.05 -12.48
C LEU A 13 -39.13 8.11 -11.60
N LEU A 14 -38.77 7.73 -10.37
CA LEU A 14 -37.89 8.53 -9.52
C LEU A 14 -36.49 8.54 -10.16
N LEU A 15 -36.12 9.64 -10.83
CA LEU A 15 -34.72 9.92 -11.13
C LEU A 15 -34.02 10.23 -9.80
N ALA A 16 -33.29 9.26 -9.26
CA ALA A 16 -32.33 9.52 -8.21
C ALA A 16 -31.24 10.45 -8.77
N SER A 17 -31.27 11.71 -8.37
CA SER A 17 -30.18 12.66 -8.60
C SER A 17 -28.93 12.12 -7.89
N ALA A 18 -28.01 11.53 -8.65
CA ALA A 18 -26.68 11.21 -8.16
C ALA A 18 -25.94 12.53 -7.92
N SER A 19 -25.94 13.00 -6.68
CA SER A 19 -25.06 14.10 -6.28
C SER A 19 -23.62 13.67 -6.53
N PRO A 20 -22.77 14.51 -7.14
CA PRO A 20 -21.35 14.23 -7.18
C PRO A 20 -20.86 14.10 -5.74
N ILE A 21 -20.26 12.96 -5.41
CA ILE A 21 -19.51 12.82 -4.16
C ILE A 21 -18.38 13.85 -4.25
N SER A 22 -18.52 14.96 -3.51
CA SER A 22 -17.42 15.88 -3.30
C SER A 22 -16.26 15.09 -2.72
N ARG A 23 -15.18 14.97 -3.49
CA ARG A 23 -13.88 14.47 -3.03
C ARG A 23 -13.20 15.53 -2.16
N ASP A 24 -13.89 16.06 -1.17
CA ASP A 24 -13.28 16.90 -0.14
C ASP A 24 -12.71 15.96 0.92
N GLY A 25 -11.46 15.58 0.70
CA GLY A 25 -10.74 14.68 1.63
C GLY A 25 -9.63 13.86 1.01
N MET A 26 -9.11 14.19 -0.18
CA MET A 26 -7.76 13.74 -0.52
C MET A 26 -6.82 14.51 0.38
N ALA A 27 -6.40 13.87 1.48
CA ALA A 27 -5.39 14.37 2.38
C ALA A 27 -4.32 15.05 1.55
N THR A 28 -4.09 16.35 1.79
CA THR A 28 -3.03 17.10 1.12
C THR A 28 -1.78 16.25 1.22
N VAL A 29 -1.33 15.68 0.09
CA VAL A 29 -0.10 14.91 0.05
C VAL A 29 0.95 15.84 0.61
N ALA A 30 1.54 15.52 1.77
CA ALA A 30 2.53 16.41 2.36
C ALA A 30 3.60 16.69 1.31
N SER A 31 3.69 17.95 0.88
CA SER A 31 4.72 18.38 -0.05
C SER A 31 5.99 18.53 0.77
N CYS A 32 6.92 17.60 0.60
CA CYS A 32 8.22 17.69 1.25
C CYS A 32 9.03 18.79 0.58
N ASP A 33 9.68 19.64 1.38
CA ASP A 33 10.61 20.66 0.88
C ASP A 33 11.74 19.95 0.10
N PRO A 34 11.89 20.19 -1.21
CA PRO A 34 12.94 19.54 -2.00
C PRO A 34 14.35 19.88 -1.51
N ASN A 35 14.55 21.07 -0.92
CA ASN A 35 15.86 21.49 -0.39
C ASN A 35 16.18 20.85 0.96
N ASN A 36 15.17 20.26 1.62
CA ASN A 36 15.29 19.64 2.93
C ASN A 36 14.54 18.30 3.01
N PHE A 37 14.54 17.55 1.91
CA PHE A 37 13.77 16.31 1.78
C PHE A 37 14.12 15.28 2.87
N CYS A 38 15.39 15.25 3.28
CA CYS A 38 15.91 14.32 4.28
C CYS A 38 15.84 14.85 5.72
N SER A 39 15.11 15.94 5.97
CA SER A 39 14.91 16.47 7.31
C SER A 39 14.36 15.41 8.26
N GLY A 40 14.93 15.32 9.47
CA GLY A 40 14.57 14.31 10.47
C GLY A 40 15.12 12.91 10.22
N VAL A 41 15.91 12.70 9.16
CA VAL A 41 16.67 11.45 8.96
C VAL A 41 18.08 11.63 9.53
N GLY A 42 18.46 10.81 10.52
CA GLY A 42 19.72 11.01 11.25
C GLY A 42 21.00 10.79 10.41
N ASN A 43 21.04 9.75 9.57
CA ASN A 43 22.18 9.48 8.69
C ASN A 43 21.77 9.74 7.25
N THR A 44 22.37 10.76 6.62
CA THR A 44 22.06 11.20 5.24
C THR A 44 23.21 10.97 4.26
N SER A 45 24.18 10.12 4.61
CA SER A 45 25.30 9.81 3.72
C SER A 45 24.80 9.28 2.37
N PRO A 46 25.38 9.73 1.24
CA PRO A 46 25.03 9.18 -0.07
C PRO A 46 25.19 7.67 -0.10
N GLY A 47 24.27 6.98 -0.78
CA GLY A 47 24.26 5.53 -0.83
C GLY A 47 23.10 5.00 -1.66
N PRO A 48 22.92 3.67 -1.69
CA PRO A 48 21.88 3.05 -2.51
C PRO A 48 20.47 3.28 -1.94
N TYR A 49 20.33 3.87 -0.75
CA TYR A 49 19.06 4.06 -0.06
C TYR A 49 18.68 5.53 0.07
N THR A 50 17.38 5.81 0.03
CA THR A 50 16.81 7.14 0.18
C THR A 50 17.33 7.81 1.45
N CYS A 51 17.85 9.02 1.32
CA CYS A 51 18.47 9.76 2.43
C CYS A 51 19.50 8.95 3.21
N GLY A 52 20.24 8.03 2.58
CA GLY A 52 21.29 7.24 3.26
C GLY A 52 20.80 6.21 4.28
N ASN A 53 19.48 6.02 4.44
CA ASN A 53 18.90 5.14 5.44
C ASN A 53 18.18 3.96 4.80
N ASN A 54 18.59 2.74 5.14
CA ASN A 54 18.04 1.52 4.55
C ASN A 54 16.53 1.32 4.83
N LEU A 55 16.00 1.87 5.92
CA LEU A 55 14.56 1.86 6.22
C LEU A 55 13.73 2.73 5.26
N LEU A 56 14.37 3.50 4.37
CA LEU A 56 13.69 4.31 3.37
C LEU A 56 13.79 3.71 1.96
N GLY A 57 14.32 2.49 1.85
CA GLY A 57 14.34 1.73 0.60
C GLY A 57 15.31 2.28 -0.44
N PRO A 58 15.49 1.56 -1.56
CA PRO A 58 16.48 1.90 -2.58
C PRO A 58 16.07 3.14 -3.40
N VAL A 59 17.04 4.01 -3.70
CA VAL A 59 16.81 5.26 -4.48
C VAL A 59 16.29 4.98 -5.89
N GLY A 60 16.76 3.89 -6.52
CA GLY A 60 16.45 3.57 -7.92
C GLY A 60 14.98 3.27 -8.18
N LEU A 61 14.23 2.75 -7.21
CA LEU A 61 12.83 2.35 -7.41
C LEU A 61 11.83 3.51 -7.40
N GLN A 62 12.31 4.72 -7.08
CA GLN A 62 11.54 5.95 -7.29
C GLN A 62 11.51 6.37 -8.77
N ASN A 63 12.41 5.82 -9.60
CA ASN A 63 12.42 6.07 -11.04
C ASN A 63 11.42 5.15 -11.75
N VAL A 64 10.34 5.73 -12.27
CA VAL A 64 9.29 5.03 -13.03
C VAL A 64 9.83 4.21 -14.22
N ARG A 65 10.95 4.62 -14.83
CA ARG A 65 11.57 3.89 -15.94
C ARG A 65 12.24 2.59 -15.50
N ILE A 66 12.74 2.53 -14.27
CA ILE A 66 13.31 1.29 -13.69
C ILE A 66 12.21 0.26 -13.45
N ARG A 67 10.98 0.72 -13.20
CA ARG A 67 9.80 -0.13 -13.02
C ARG A 67 9.22 -0.60 -14.36
N ALA A 68 9.33 0.20 -15.43
CA ALA A 68 8.72 -0.12 -16.71
C ALA A 68 9.30 -1.38 -17.39
N GLY A 69 8.43 -2.17 -18.03
CA GLY A 69 8.83 -3.25 -18.95
C GLY A 69 9.19 -4.59 -18.33
N ASN A 70 8.96 -4.79 -17.03
CA ASN A 70 9.11 -6.09 -16.36
C ASN A 70 7.99 -6.35 -15.34
N ILE A 71 7.97 -7.55 -14.75
CA ILE A 71 6.93 -7.97 -13.79
C ILE A 71 6.81 -7.06 -12.56
N LEU A 72 7.92 -6.44 -12.12
CA LEU A 72 7.91 -5.50 -11.00
C LEU A 72 7.21 -4.19 -11.35
N GLY A 73 7.13 -3.84 -12.64
CA GLY A 73 6.43 -2.64 -13.09
C GLY A 73 4.97 -2.61 -12.69
N GLN A 74 4.28 -3.71 -12.90
CA GLN A 74 2.86 -3.85 -12.53
C GLN A 74 2.70 -3.90 -11.01
N ILE A 75 3.61 -4.58 -10.30
CA ILE A 75 3.57 -4.68 -8.83
C ILE A 75 3.86 -3.33 -8.15
N LEU A 76 4.68 -2.47 -8.76
CA LEU A 76 5.14 -1.19 -8.20
C LEU A 76 4.53 0.05 -8.87
N ASP A 77 3.47 -0.11 -9.69
CA ASP A 77 2.92 0.99 -10.50
C ASP A 77 2.48 2.17 -9.62
N ASN A 78 1.86 1.86 -8.47
CA ASN A 78 1.39 2.84 -7.48
C ASN A 78 2.31 2.94 -6.25
N TYR A 79 3.61 2.64 -6.40
CA TYR A 79 4.56 2.70 -5.29
C TYR A 79 4.85 4.16 -4.86
N HIS A 80 4.24 4.55 -3.73
CA HIS A 80 4.43 5.81 -3.04
C HIS A 80 4.94 5.56 -1.61
N PRO A 81 6.27 5.41 -1.39
CA PRO A 81 6.83 4.87 -0.14
C PRO A 81 6.49 5.65 1.14
N PHE A 82 6.20 6.94 1.00
CA PHE A 82 5.90 7.82 2.14
C PHE A 82 4.47 8.33 2.15
N ALA A 83 3.66 7.95 1.14
CA ALA A 83 2.21 8.22 0.97
C ALA A 83 1.67 9.42 1.80
N GLY A 84 2.04 10.64 1.41
CA GLY A 84 1.58 11.86 2.06
C GLY A 84 2.36 12.29 3.30
N THR A 85 3.57 11.77 3.51
CA THR A 85 4.53 12.19 4.54
C THR A 85 5.94 12.36 3.95
N CYS A 86 6.87 12.86 4.76
CA CYS A 86 8.29 12.98 4.41
C CYS A 86 9.15 11.92 5.11
N PRO A 87 10.35 11.59 4.59
CA PRO A 87 11.20 10.51 5.12
C PRO A 87 11.39 10.51 6.65
N GLY A 88 11.71 11.65 7.26
CA GLY A 88 11.86 11.74 8.71
C GLY A 88 10.57 11.45 9.48
N ALA A 89 9.43 12.00 9.02
CA ALA A 89 8.12 11.76 9.61
C ALA A 89 7.68 10.29 9.46
N PHE A 90 7.97 9.68 8.31
CA PHE A 90 7.75 8.26 8.08
C PHE A 90 8.51 7.40 9.10
N LEU A 91 9.81 7.66 9.30
CA LEU A 91 10.61 6.95 10.29
C LEU A 91 10.09 7.16 11.72
N GLN A 92 9.74 8.40 12.08
CA GLN A 92 9.19 8.71 13.40
C GLN A 92 7.93 7.88 13.71
N LYS A 93 7.06 7.73 12.71
CA LYS A 93 5.81 6.98 12.84
C LYS A 93 6.04 5.47 12.85
N TYR A 94 6.75 4.94 11.85
CA TYR A 94 6.77 3.51 11.54
C TYR A 94 8.04 2.77 11.98
N SER A 95 8.99 3.43 12.65
CA SER A 95 10.23 2.79 13.07
C SER A 95 10.59 3.05 14.54
N SER A 96 11.45 2.19 15.07
CA SER A 96 12.11 2.37 16.35
C SER A 96 13.58 1.98 16.20
N GLY A 97 14.47 2.96 16.27
CA GLY A 97 15.90 2.75 16.01
C GLY A 97 16.15 2.30 14.56
N LYS A 98 16.66 1.06 14.40
CA LYS A 98 17.04 0.50 13.09
C LYS A 98 16.02 -0.51 12.54
N ARG A 99 14.82 -0.58 13.11
CA ARG A 99 13.78 -1.56 12.74
C ARG A 99 12.42 -0.90 12.56
N TYR A 100 11.57 -1.48 11.72
CA TYR A 100 10.16 -1.09 11.66
C TYR A 100 9.38 -1.53 12.90
N ARG A 101 8.31 -0.79 13.19
CA ARG A 101 7.23 -1.20 14.09
C ARG A 101 6.20 -1.93 13.24
N TYR A 102 6.13 -3.25 13.38
CA TYR A 102 5.15 -4.06 12.66
C TYR A 102 3.79 -4.03 13.37
N PRO A 103 2.67 -4.20 12.62
CA PRO A 103 1.34 -4.30 13.20
C PRO A 103 1.21 -5.52 14.12
N PRO A 104 0.25 -5.49 15.07
CA PRO A 104 -0.06 -6.66 15.90
C PRO A 104 -0.67 -7.81 15.08
N ALA A 105 -0.82 -8.98 15.70
CA ALA A 105 -1.46 -10.16 15.13
C ALA A 105 -0.97 -10.50 13.71
N ASP A 106 0.36 -10.49 13.52
CA ASP A 106 1.02 -10.81 12.25
C ASP A 106 0.53 -9.95 11.05
N GLY A 107 -0.05 -8.78 11.31
CA GLY A 107 -0.56 -7.88 10.28
C GLY A 107 -1.87 -8.32 9.62
N PHE A 108 -2.55 -9.34 10.15
CA PHE A 108 -3.92 -9.63 9.74
C PHE A 108 -4.84 -8.45 10.08
N ALA A 109 -5.82 -8.20 9.22
CA ALA A 109 -6.87 -7.23 9.53
C ALA A 109 -7.60 -7.66 10.80
N LEU A 110 -7.88 -6.71 11.69
CA LEU A 110 -8.56 -6.99 12.96
C LEU A 110 -10.05 -6.73 12.83
N LYS A 111 -10.84 -7.56 13.50
CA LYS A 111 -12.25 -7.29 13.79
C LYS A 111 -12.38 -6.20 14.86
N TYR A 112 -13.61 -5.76 15.15
CA TYR A 112 -13.90 -4.76 16.19
C TYR A 112 -13.49 -5.19 17.61
N ASP A 113 -13.42 -6.50 17.87
CA ASP A 113 -12.99 -7.08 19.15
C ASP A 113 -11.46 -7.27 19.25
N GLY A 114 -10.71 -6.95 18.19
CA GLY A 114 -9.26 -7.10 18.14
C GLY A 114 -8.76 -8.46 17.65
N GLU A 115 -9.65 -9.41 17.34
CA GLU A 115 -9.25 -10.71 16.81
C GLU A 115 -8.88 -10.62 15.31
N PRO A 116 -7.85 -11.37 14.85
CA PRO A 116 -7.45 -11.36 13.45
C PRO A 116 -8.49 -12.02 12.54
N VAL A 117 -8.68 -11.45 11.35
CA VAL A 117 -9.46 -12.02 10.26
C VAL A 117 -8.56 -12.94 9.45
N MET A 118 -8.55 -14.23 9.80
CA MET A 118 -7.75 -15.26 9.13
C MET A 118 -8.49 -16.59 9.05
N LYS A 119 -8.07 -17.46 8.12
CA LYS A 119 -8.53 -18.85 8.02
C LYS A 119 -7.39 -19.75 7.57
N TYR A 120 -7.44 -21.02 7.99
CA TYR A 120 -6.56 -22.04 7.45
C TYR A 120 -7.01 -22.44 6.05
N LEU A 121 -6.06 -22.52 5.12
CA LEU A 121 -6.27 -22.92 3.74
C LEU A 121 -5.13 -23.82 3.28
N THR A 122 -5.46 -24.97 2.70
CA THR A 122 -4.49 -25.80 1.98
C THR A 122 -4.38 -25.30 0.55
N LEU A 123 -3.17 -24.92 0.12
CA LEU A 123 -2.92 -24.48 -1.24
C LEU A 123 -2.89 -25.67 -2.20
N ALA A 124 -3.58 -25.56 -3.34
CA ALA A 124 -3.54 -26.59 -4.36
C ALA A 124 -2.17 -26.61 -5.06
N PRO A 125 -1.67 -27.78 -5.52
CA PRO A 125 -0.49 -27.84 -6.36
C PRO A 125 -0.60 -26.91 -7.57
N GLY A 126 0.47 -26.16 -7.87
CA GLY A 126 0.48 -25.16 -8.94
C GLY A 126 0.05 -23.74 -8.53
N THR A 127 -0.35 -23.52 -7.27
CA THR A 127 -0.62 -22.17 -6.76
C THR A 127 0.63 -21.30 -6.85
N MET A 128 0.55 -20.18 -7.58
CA MET A 128 1.65 -19.23 -7.73
C MET A 128 1.65 -18.19 -6.60
N LEU A 129 2.79 -18.09 -5.92
CA LEU A 129 3.04 -17.12 -4.86
C LEU A 129 4.30 -16.31 -5.19
N ASP A 130 4.40 -15.12 -4.61
CA ASP A 130 5.61 -14.31 -4.61
C ASP A 130 5.90 -13.72 -3.23
N ARG A 131 7.09 -13.13 -3.08
CA ARG A 131 7.56 -12.49 -1.85
C ARG A 131 8.62 -11.43 -2.15
N PHE A 132 8.60 -10.35 -1.38
CA PHE A 132 9.73 -9.44 -1.19
C PHE A 132 10.40 -9.74 0.15
N GLY A 133 11.70 -10.05 0.15
CA GLY A 133 12.46 -10.44 1.34
C GLY A 133 13.25 -11.73 1.14
N THR A 134 13.93 -12.17 2.20
CA THR A 134 14.68 -13.44 2.23
C THR A 134 13.75 -14.66 2.23
N ASP A 135 14.34 -15.83 1.95
CA ASP A 135 13.68 -17.15 1.99
C ASP A 135 13.37 -17.64 3.42
N SER A 136 13.94 -17.00 4.45
CA SER A 136 13.69 -17.31 5.86
C SER A 136 12.33 -16.83 6.40
N GLY A 137 11.65 -15.92 5.69
CA GLY A 137 10.37 -15.35 6.13
C GLY A 137 9.16 -16.22 5.81
N ARG A 138 8.03 -15.91 6.47
CA ARG A 138 6.80 -16.74 6.42
C ARG A 138 5.57 -16.06 5.81
N PHE A 139 5.75 -14.88 5.22
CA PHE A 139 4.67 -14.12 4.59
C PHE A 139 4.86 -14.13 3.07
N LEU A 140 3.83 -14.61 2.37
CA LEU A 140 3.78 -14.66 0.91
C LEU A 140 2.50 -13.97 0.44
N SER A 141 2.48 -13.56 -0.82
CA SER A 141 1.26 -13.07 -1.47
C SER A 141 0.96 -13.90 -2.71
N PRO A 142 -0.31 -13.92 -3.19
CA PRO A 142 -0.59 -14.35 -4.54
C PRO A 142 0.33 -13.61 -5.52
N PHE A 143 0.87 -14.35 -6.50
CA PHE A 143 1.77 -13.78 -7.48
C PHE A 143 1.16 -12.54 -8.16
N GLY A 144 1.94 -11.45 -8.25
CA GLY A 144 1.52 -10.20 -8.87
C GLY A 144 0.71 -9.25 -7.97
N THR A 145 0.54 -9.58 -6.68
CA THR A 145 -0.15 -8.67 -5.72
C THR A 145 0.55 -7.30 -5.72
N PRO A 146 -0.17 -6.16 -5.92
CA PRO A 146 0.44 -4.83 -5.86
C PRO A 146 1.16 -4.58 -4.54
N TYR A 147 2.29 -3.87 -4.57
CA TYR A 147 3.14 -3.67 -3.40
C TYR A 147 2.43 -2.93 -2.26
N GLU A 148 1.61 -1.94 -2.61
CA GLU A 148 0.77 -1.19 -1.68
C GLU A 148 -0.25 -2.08 -0.94
N ASN A 149 -0.62 -3.23 -1.51
CA ASN A 149 -1.54 -4.18 -0.88
C ASN A 149 -0.84 -5.15 0.09
N ARG A 150 0.47 -4.99 0.31
CA ARG A 150 1.28 -5.88 1.15
C ARG A 150 1.63 -5.28 2.51
N SER A 151 1.36 -3.99 2.72
CA SER A 151 1.73 -3.24 3.94
C SER A 151 3.22 -3.36 4.32
N LEU A 152 4.09 -3.46 3.33
CA LEU A 152 5.54 -3.58 3.52
C LEU A 152 6.23 -2.21 3.51
N GLY A 153 7.23 -2.04 4.38
CA GLY A 153 8.08 -0.85 4.40
C GLY A 153 9.06 -0.82 3.22
N PRO A 154 9.54 0.36 2.78
CA PRO A 154 10.44 0.50 1.61
C PRO A 154 11.69 -0.40 1.61
N ALA A 155 12.20 -0.80 2.78
CA ALA A 155 13.40 -1.62 2.91
C ALA A 155 13.26 -3.03 2.31
N SER A 156 12.05 -3.60 2.26
CA SER A 156 11.86 -4.95 1.69
C SER A 156 12.14 -5.02 0.18
N LEU A 157 12.26 -3.87 -0.48
CA LEU A 157 12.68 -3.77 -1.88
C LEU A 157 14.21 -3.71 -2.05
N SER A 158 14.98 -3.79 -0.97
CA SER A 158 16.44 -3.86 -1.03
C SER A 158 16.90 -5.12 -1.77
N SER A 159 17.87 -4.98 -2.67
CA SER A 159 18.55 -6.12 -3.31
C SER A 159 19.55 -6.81 -2.38
N SER A 160 19.94 -6.17 -1.27
CA SER A 160 20.84 -6.74 -0.27
C SER A 160 20.01 -7.44 0.84
N PRO A 161 20.16 -8.76 1.03
CA PRO A 161 19.39 -9.55 2.00
C PRO A 161 19.45 -8.98 3.42
N LYS A 162 20.61 -8.42 3.81
CA LYS A 162 20.87 -7.82 5.12
C LYS A 162 19.89 -6.72 5.52
N TYR A 163 19.25 -6.07 4.55
CA TYR A 163 18.44 -4.87 4.77
C TYR A 163 16.97 -5.05 4.39
N THR A 164 16.52 -6.30 4.17
CA THR A 164 15.16 -6.60 3.70
C THR A 164 14.13 -6.88 4.81
N GLU A 165 14.54 -6.88 6.10
CA GLU A 165 13.68 -7.21 7.25
C GLU A 165 13.73 -6.18 8.40
#